data_AF-A0A9P7P7N7-F1
#
_entry.id   AF-A0A9P7P7N7-F1
#
_cell.length_a   1.000
_cell.length_b   1.000
_cell.length_c   1.000
_cell.angle_alpha   90.00
_cell.angle_beta   90.00
_cell.angle_gamma   90.00
#
_symmetry.space_group_name_H-M   'P 1'
#
loop_
_entity.id
_entity.type
_entity.pdbx_description
1 polymer ?
#
loop_
_entity_poly.entity_id
_entity_poly.type
_entity_poly.pdbx_seq_one_letter_code
_entity_poly.pdbx_strand_id
1 'polypeptide(L)'
;SDLLSMSWVDIDFTLEAHHVWADKYARGRWYRHYENETTAWNIIEGMYNNNNNVHVRDRYVQHALQHEEKTWKYDARACFEADYERALHFPPLTWIFLAGCLLGSPDVHPETHPPVHLLTGPWDEEKKRRLFWLVRAGANVAGGFRKLGWKVRLACLDATMIYAKESDPLIINCLIGPWIYRGGFPEDFQHKRLVDVCSRLDRGGDTLDMREILREAVRSMDSDGQFTEHHFPDAEYCSRERVSGERPFEE
;
A
#
# COMPACT_ATOMS: atom_id res chain seq x y z
N SER A 1 -4.42 -0.82 -20.71
CA SER A 1 -5.55 -1.08 -19.78
C SER A 1 -6.44 -2.22 -20.23
N ASP A 2 -6.60 -2.43 -21.54
CA ASP A 2 -7.71 -3.23 -22.06
C ASP A 2 -7.58 -4.71 -21.71
N LEU A 3 -6.38 -5.30 -21.82
CA LEU A 3 -6.13 -6.68 -21.40
C LEU A 3 -6.48 -6.90 -19.92
N LEU A 4 -5.98 -6.03 -19.03
CA LEU A 4 -6.28 -6.10 -17.59
C LEU A 4 -7.76 -5.82 -17.28
N SER A 5 -8.56 -5.33 -18.22
CA SER A 5 -9.99 -5.12 -17.99
C SER A 5 -10.84 -6.31 -18.43
N MET A 6 -10.24 -7.31 -19.07
CA MET A 6 -10.95 -8.50 -19.55
C MET A 6 -11.38 -9.40 -18.40
N SER A 7 -12.59 -9.93 -18.47
CA SER A 7 -13.19 -10.76 -17.41
C SER A 7 -12.49 -12.10 -17.19
N TRP A 8 -11.70 -12.57 -18.16
CA TRP A 8 -10.94 -13.81 -18.09
C TRP A 8 -9.50 -13.60 -17.61
N VAL A 9 -9.06 -12.33 -17.46
CA VAL A 9 -7.73 -12.00 -16.93
C VAL A 9 -7.83 -11.85 -15.42
N ASP A 10 -7.66 -12.96 -14.73
CA ASP A 10 -7.58 -13.05 -13.27
C ASP A 10 -6.11 -13.06 -12.79
N ILE A 11 -5.92 -13.14 -11.47
CA ILE A 11 -4.60 -13.24 -10.85
C ILE A 11 -3.87 -14.52 -11.29
N ASP A 12 -4.59 -15.62 -11.46
CA ASP A 12 -4.01 -16.91 -11.81
C ASP A 12 -3.39 -16.87 -13.21
N PHE A 13 -4.13 -16.35 -14.19
CA PHE A 13 -3.63 -16.08 -15.53
C PHE A 13 -2.39 -15.17 -15.50
N THR A 14 -2.44 -14.11 -14.68
CA THR A 14 -1.34 -13.14 -14.58
C THR A 14 -0.07 -13.79 -14.02
N LEU A 15 -0.20 -14.62 -12.99
CA LEU A 15 0.92 -15.32 -12.37
C LEU A 15 1.47 -16.44 -13.26
N GLU A 16 0.60 -17.15 -13.99
CA GLU A 16 1.03 -18.15 -14.97
C GLU A 16 1.82 -17.50 -16.11
N ALA A 17 1.32 -16.39 -16.66
CA ALA A 17 2.03 -15.62 -17.69
C ALA A 17 3.40 -15.15 -17.20
N HIS A 18 3.49 -14.68 -15.95
CA HIS A 18 4.75 -14.29 -15.33
C HIS A 18 5.70 -15.49 -15.16
N HIS A 19 5.19 -16.63 -14.71
CA HIS A 19 5.99 -17.85 -14.55
C HIS A 19 6.55 -18.34 -15.89
N VAL A 20 5.72 -18.42 -16.94
CA VAL A 20 6.16 -18.82 -18.29
C VAL A 20 7.22 -17.88 -18.83
N TRP A 21 7.07 -16.57 -18.60
CA TRP A 21 8.09 -15.59 -18.97
C TRP A 21 9.40 -15.85 -18.23
N ALA A 22 9.35 -16.03 -16.91
CA ALA A 22 10.54 -16.26 -16.09
C ALA A 22 11.25 -17.56 -16.48
N ASP A 23 10.49 -18.64 -16.71
CA ASP A 23 11.02 -19.93 -17.14
C ASP A 23 11.68 -19.87 -18.52
N LYS A 24 11.31 -18.92 -19.38
CA LYS A 24 11.91 -18.75 -20.70
C LYS A 24 13.08 -17.77 -20.70
N TYR A 25 12.96 -16.65 -19.98
CA TYR A 25 13.85 -15.50 -20.13
C TYR A 25 14.68 -15.17 -18.88
N ALA A 26 14.32 -15.72 -17.72
CA ALA A 26 14.99 -15.45 -16.44
C ALA A 26 15.64 -16.70 -15.81
N ARG A 27 15.88 -17.76 -16.60
CA ARG A 27 16.57 -18.96 -16.09
C ARG A 27 17.90 -18.61 -15.44
N GLY A 28 18.15 -19.18 -14.26
CA GLY A 28 19.36 -18.95 -13.48
C GLY A 28 19.41 -17.61 -12.74
N ARG A 29 18.34 -16.81 -12.82
CA ARG A 29 18.14 -15.63 -11.95
C ARG A 29 17.35 -16.02 -10.72
N TRP A 30 17.56 -15.29 -9.64
CA TRP A 30 16.82 -15.35 -8.39
C TRP A 30 15.71 -14.29 -8.37
N TYR A 31 14.59 -14.63 -7.73
CA TYR A 31 13.57 -13.65 -7.39
C TYR A 31 14.02 -12.84 -6.18
N ARG A 32 13.84 -11.53 -6.24
CA ARG A 32 14.24 -10.61 -5.19
C ARG A 32 13.03 -10.19 -4.37
N HIS A 33 13.06 -10.47 -3.08
CA HIS A 33 12.15 -9.90 -2.09
C HIS A 33 12.72 -8.55 -1.58
N TYR A 34 11.90 -7.51 -1.46
CA TYR A 34 12.36 -6.11 -1.24
C TYR A 34 12.66 -5.74 0.23
N GLU A 35 12.95 -6.70 1.11
CA GLU A 35 13.12 -6.42 2.55
C GLU A 35 14.43 -5.73 2.94
N ASN A 36 15.52 -6.01 2.24
CA ASN A 36 16.87 -5.77 2.78
C ASN A 36 17.47 -4.40 2.44
N GLU A 37 16.74 -3.51 1.78
CA GLU A 37 17.30 -2.24 1.25
C GLU A 37 16.61 -0.97 1.76
N THR A 38 15.78 -1.05 2.80
CA THR A 38 14.88 0.05 3.11
C THR A 38 15.12 0.64 4.50
N THR A 39 15.06 1.96 4.56
CA THR A 39 15.01 2.77 5.78
C THR A 39 13.82 2.43 6.70
N ALA A 40 12.92 1.53 6.28
CA ALA A 40 11.73 1.10 6.98
C ALA A 40 11.89 -0.25 7.72
N TRP A 41 13.04 -0.92 7.68
CA TRP A 41 13.23 -2.23 8.31
C TRP A 41 12.79 -2.26 9.79
N ASN A 42 13.27 -1.29 10.60
CA ASN A 42 12.92 -1.21 12.03
C ASN A 42 11.41 -1.02 12.27
N ILE A 43 10.74 -0.35 11.33
CA ILE A 43 9.30 -0.08 11.38
C ILE A 43 8.54 -1.36 11.07
N ILE A 44 8.94 -2.09 10.03
CA ILE A 44 8.38 -3.40 9.66
C ILE A 44 8.58 -4.42 10.79
N GLU A 45 9.78 -4.47 11.39
CA GLU A 45 10.06 -5.36 12.52
C GLU A 45 9.20 -5.02 13.74
N GLY A 46 9.05 -3.73 14.05
CA GLY A 46 8.14 -3.26 15.08
C GLY A 46 6.69 -3.69 14.84
N MET A 47 6.21 -3.67 13.58
CA MET A 47 4.85 -4.08 13.23
C MET A 47 4.59 -5.56 13.51
N TYR A 48 5.52 -6.45 13.15
CA TYR A 48 5.37 -7.87 13.42
C TYR A 48 5.35 -8.18 14.91
N ASN A 49 6.22 -7.52 15.67
CA ASN A 49 6.33 -7.72 17.11
C ASN A 49 5.09 -7.18 17.86
N ASN A 50 4.59 -6.00 17.45
CA ASN A 50 3.45 -5.36 18.12
C ASN A 50 2.11 -6.04 17.80
N ASN A 51 1.96 -6.61 16.61
CA ASN A 51 0.71 -7.24 16.17
C ASN A 51 0.70 -8.77 16.38
N ASN A 52 1.68 -9.31 17.11
CA ASN A 52 1.83 -10.76 17.35
C ASN A 52 1.85 -11.60 16.05
N ASN A 53 2.30 -11.00 14.94
CA ASN A 53 2.32 -11.60 13.60
C ASN A 53 3.69 -12.22 13.27
N VAL A 54 4.43 -12.63 14.29
CA VAL A 54 5.80 -13.17 14.16
C VAL A 54 5.83 -14.38 13.21
N HIS A 55 4.80 -15.23 13.23
CA HIS A 55 4.72 -16.39 12.34
C HIS A 55 4.56 -16.04 10.85
N VAL A 56 3.97 -14.88 10.53
CA VAL A 56 3.86 -14.40 9.14
C VAL A 56 5.23 -13.92 8.66
N ARG A 57 5.92 -13.15 9.52
CA ARG A 57 7.31 -12.74 9.28
C ARG A 57 8.20 -13.95 9.03
N ASP A 58 8.17 -14.93 9.94
CA ASP A 58 9.06 -16.09 9.87
C ASP A 58 8.86 -16.87 8.56
N ARG A 59 7.60 -17.10 8.15
CA ARG A 59 7.28 -17.78 6.89
C ARG A 59 7.79 -17.00 5.69
N TYR A 60 7.56 -15.68 5.66
CA TYR A 60 8.08 -14.82 4.60
C TYR A 60 9.61 -14.84 4.55
N VAL A 61 10.27 -14.65 5.68
CA VAL A 61 11.74 -14.61 5.79
C VAL A 61 12.34 -15.95 5.35
N GLN A 62 11.76 -17.07 5.77
CA GLN A 62 12.18 -18.39 5.31
C GLN A 62 12.03 -18.55 3.80
N HIS A 63 10.91 -18.10 3.22
CA HIS A 63 10.71 -18.12 1.78
C HIS A 63 11.73 -17.25 1.04
N ALA A 64 12.01 -16.03 1.54
CA ALA A 64 13.02 -15.15 0.96
C ALA A 64 14.43 -15.74 1.03
N LEU A 65 14.82 -16.32 2.18
CA LEU A 65 16.12 -16.97 2.38
C LEU A 65 16.33 -18.14 1.40
N GLN A 66 15.29 -18.93 1.15
CA GLN A 66 15.35 -20.04 0.19
C GLN A 66 15.68 -19.57 -1.24
N HIS A 67 15.25 -18.36 -1.61
CA HIS A 67 15.62 -17.73 -2.88
C HIS A 67 17.05 -17.17 -2.88
N GLU A 68 17.48 -16.52 -1.79
CA GLU A 68 18.84 -15.99 -1.64
C GLU A 68 19.91 -17.10 -1.66
N GLU A 69 19.62 -18.21 -0.98
CA GLU A 69 20.48 -19.40 -0.93
C GLU A 69 20.43 -20.25 -2.22
N LYS A 70 19.58 -19.88 -3.19
CA LYS A 70 19.33 -20.64 -4.43
C LYS A 70 18.89 -22.09 -4.19
N THR A 71 18.28 -22.37 -3.05
CA THR A 71 17.81 -23.70 -2.68
C THR A 71 16.42 -24.00 -3.25
N TRP A 72 15.76 -23.00 -3.84
CA TRP A 72 14.40 -23.08 -4.35
C TRP A 72 14.27 -22.68 -5.82
N LYS A 73 13.53 -23.47 -6.61
CA LYS A 73 13.19 -23.12 -8.01
C LYS A 73 12.11 -22.04 -7.99
N TYR A 74 12.35 -20.93 -8.70
CA TYR A 74 11.36 -19.86 -8.83
C TYR A 74 9.94 -20.38 -9.14
N ASP A 75 8.98 -19.94 -8.34
CA ASP A 75 7.54 -20.18 -8.50
C ASP A 75 6.82 -18.85 -8.30
N ALA A 76 6.19 -18.35 -9.36
CA ALA A 76 5.59 -17.03 -9.35
C ALA A 76 4.39 -16.95 -8.38
N ARG A 77 3.67 -18.06 -8.22
CA ARG A 77 2.53 -18.14 -7.30
C ARG A 77 3.01 -18.19 -5.87
N ALA A 78 3.99 -19.04 -5.56
CA ALA A 78 4.52 -19.12 -4.20
C ALA A 78 5.10 -17.77 -3.74
N CYS A 79 5.87 -17.08 -4.59
CA CYS A 79 6.39 -15.76 -4.29
C CYS A 79 5.28 -14.73 -4.09
N PHE A 80 4.27 -14.73 -4.97
CA PHE A 80 3.14 -13.82 -4.84
C PHE A 80 2.34 -14.04 -3.56
N GLU A 81 2.03 -15.29 -3.20
CA GLU A 81 1.25 -15.60 -2.00
C GLU A 81 2.03 -15.24 -0.73
N ALA A 82 3.36 -15.44 -0.70
CA ALA A 82 4.19 -14.99 0.40
C ALA A 82 4.16 -13.45 0.56
N ASP A 83 4.31 -12.72 -0.55
CA ASP A 83 4.24 -11.26 -0.56
C ASP A 83 2.82 -10.76 -0.17
N TYR A 84 1.76 -11.40 -0.67
CA TYR A 84 0.36 -11.04 -0.42
C TYR A 84 -0.05 -11.32 1.03
N GLU A 85 0.26 -12.52 1.54
CA GLU A 85 0.00 -12.89 2.94
C GLU A 85 0.64 -11.87 3.86
N ARG A 86 1.92 -11.54 3.63
CA ARG A 86 2.60 -10.49 4.38
C ARG A 86 1.87 -9.14 4.33
N ALA A 87 1.49 -8.69 3.13
CA ALA A 87 0.83 -7.39 2.94
C ALA A 87 -0.51 -7.27 3.68
N LEU A 88 -1.25 -8.38 3.85
CA LEU A 88 -2.51 -8.41 4.61
C LEU A 88 -2.33 -8.09 6.10
N HIS A 89 -1.12 -8.28 6.64
CA HIS A 89 -0.83 -8.04 8.06
C HIS A 89 -0.28 -6.64 8.35
N PHE A 90 -0.08 -5.81 7.32
CA PHE A 90 0.35 -4.44 7.52
C PHE A 90 -0.83 -3.55 7.93
N PRO A 91 -0.67 -2.71 8.96
CA PRO A 91 -1.64 -1.65 9.21
C PRO A 91 -1.63 -0.64 8.04
N PRO A 92 -2.58 0.29 7.98
CA PRO A 92 -2.49 1.42 7.06
C PRO A 92 -1.18 2.19 7.30
N LEU A 93 -0.34 2.35 6.27
CA LEU A 93 0.96 3.02 6.35
C LEU A 93 0.98 4.29 5.51
N THR A 94 1.68 5.30 5.99
CA THR A 94 1.96 6.49 5.20
C THR A 94 2.87 6.13 4.02
N TRP A 95 2.75 6.87 2.92
CA TRP A 95 3.40 6.51 1.64
C TRP A 95 4.92 6.34 1.74
N ILE A 96 5.56 7.12 2.59
CA ILE A 96 7.03 7.09 2.76
C ILE A 96 7.51 5.70 3.21
N PHE A 97 6.70 4.98 3.98
CA PHE A 97 7.02 3.63 4.43
C PHE A 97 6.62 2.57 3.40
N LEU A 98 5.54 2.80 2.65
CA LEU A 98 5.09 1.89 1.59
C LEU A 98 6.12 1.70 0.47
N ALA A 99 6.89 2.74 0.15
CA ALA A 99 7.91 2.68 -0.89
C ALA A 99 9.01 1.63 -0.64
N GLY A 100 9.22 1.23 0.61
CA GLY A 100 10.13 0.14 0.97
C GLY A 100 9.46 -1.19 1.32
N CYS A 101 8.14 -1.21 1.52
CA CYS A 101 7.45 -2.38 2.05
C CYS A 101 6.61 -3.11 0.99
N LEU A 102 5.99 -2.38 0.06
CA LEU A 102 5.03 -2.94 -0.90
C LEU A 102 5.33 -2.61 -2.36
N LEU A 103 6.11 -1.56 -2.63
CA LEU A 103 6.48 -1.18 -4.00
C LEU A 103 7.67 -2.04 -4.46
N GLY A 104 7.45 -2.88 -5.47
CA GLY A 104 8.52 -3.59 -6.15
C GLY A 104 9.10 -2.81 -7.32
N SER A 105 9.97 -3.47 -8.09
CA SER A 105 10.55 -2.94 -9.32
C SER A 105 9.47 -2.62 -10.36
N PRO A 106 9.77 -1.74 -11.33
CA PRO A 106 8.89 -1.46 -12.47
C PRO A 106 8.83 -2.69 -13.41
N ASP A 107 8.11 -3.72 -12.98
CA ASP A 107 7.92 -4.98 -13.69
C ASP A 107 6.77 -4.90 -14.72
N VAL A 108 5.96 -3.83 -14.67
CA VAL A 108 5.02 -3.48 -15.74
C VAL A 108 5.54 -2.36 -16.63
N HIS A 109 5.07 -2.36 -17.88
CA HIS A 109 5.34 -1.27 -18.82
C HIS A 109 4.79 0.08 -18.27
N PRO A 110 5.47 1.23 -18.47
CA PRO A 110 5.02 2.54 -17.96
C PRO A 110 3.63 3.00 -18.43
N GLU A 111 3.19 2.51 -19.60
CA GLU A 111 1.85 2.74 -20.16
C GLU A 111 0.77 1.78 -19.60
N THR A 112 1.14 0.94 -18.62
CA THR A 112 0.18 0.05 -17.96
C THR A 112 -0.66 0.87 -17.00
N HIS A 113 -1.95 0.93 -17.28
CA HIS A 113 -2.94 1.60 -16.43
C HIS A 113 -3.79 0.58 -15.69
N PRO A 114 -3.97 0.73 -14.36
CA PRO A 114 -4.89 -0.08 -13.60
C PRO A 114 -6.33 0.13 -14.11
N PRO A 115 -7.11 -0.94 -14.31
CA PRO A 115 -8.54 -0.83 -14.58
C PRO A 115 -9.28 -0.03 -13.50
N VAL A 116 -10.19 0.87 -13.90
CA VAL A 116 -10.92 1.76 -12.95
C VAL A 116 -11.68 0.98 -11.88
N HIS A 117 -12.22 -0.18 -12.22
CA HIS A 117 -12.96 -1.03 -11.26
C HIS A 117 -12.07 -1.63 -10.16
N LEU A 118 -10.74 -1.68 -10.35
CA LEU A 118 -9.79 -2.06 -9.30
C LEU A 118 -9.46 -0.90 -8.36
N LEU A 119 -9.80 0.34 -8.73
CA LEU A 119 -9.46 1.55 -7.96
C LEU A 119 -10.62 2.13 -7.17
N THR A 120 -11.85 1.82 -7.57
CA THR A 120 -13.07 2.50 -7.08
C THR A 120 -13.97 1.59 -6.24
N GLY A 121 -13.58 0.33 -6.07
CA GLY A 121 -14.33 -0.66 -5.31
C GLY A 121 -15.69 -1.01 -5.91
N PRO A 122 -16.47 -1.88 -5.23
CA PRO A 122 -16.06 -2.69 -4.08
C PRO A 122 -15.01 -3.73 -4.47
N TRP A 123 -14.15 -4.11 -3.51
CA TRP A 123 -13.06 -5.08 -3.69
C TRP A 123 -13.42 -6.44 -3.07
N ASP A 124 -13.66 -7.41 -3.94
CA ASP A 124 -13.58 -8.83 -3.56
C ASP A 124 -12.09 -9.27 -3.52
N GLU A 125 -11.83 -10.48 -3.03
CA GLU A 125 -10.46 -11.00 -2.91
C GLU A 125 -9.72 -11.04 -4.24
N GLU A 126 -10.42 -11.29 -5.34
CA GLU A 126 -9.80 -11.31 -6.67
C GLU A 126 -9.30 -9.91 -7.06
N LYS A 127 -10.14 -8.88 -6.88
CA LYS A 127 -9.75 -7.50 -7.15
C LYS A 127 -8.62 -7.05 -6.22
N LYS A 128 -8.61 -7.46 -4.94
CA LYS A 128 -7.52 -7.16 -4.00
C LYS A 128 -6.19 -7.74 -4.47
N ARG A 129 -6.18 -9.03 -4.82
CA ARG A 129 -4.98 -9.73 -5.32
C ARG A 129 -4.43 -9.09 -6.58
N ARG A 130 -5.30 -8.77 -7.54
CA ARG A 130 -4.91 -8.10 -8.80
C ARG A 130 -4.40 -6.68 -8.58
N LEU A 131 -5.04 -5.92 -7.70
CA LEU A 131 -4.58 -4.59 -7.34
C LEU A 131 -3.21 -4.65 -6.65
N PHE A 132 -3.04 -5.55 -5.69
CA PHE A 132 -1.77 -5.77 -5.01
C PHE A 132 -0.67 -6.16 -6.01
N TRP A 133 -0.94 -7.08 -6.94
CA TRP A 133 0.01 -7.44 -7.99
C TRP A 133 0.44 -6.22 -8.81
N LEU A 134 -0.49 -5.35 -9.21
CA LEU A 134 -0.18 -4.14 -9.98
C LEU A 134 0.71 -3.16 -9.21
N VAL A 135 0.42 -2.96 -7.93
CA VAL A 135 1.20 -2.08 -7.06
C VAL A 135 2.61 -2.64 -6.86
N ARG A 136 2.71 -3.94 -6.53
CA ARG A 136 3.99 -4.66 -6.39
C ARG A 136 4.80 -4.59 -7.67
N ALA A 137 4.16 -4.72 -8.84
CA ALA A 137 4.84 -4.64 -10.13
C ALA A 137 5.18 -3.19 -10.57
N GLY A 138 5.00 -2.19 -9.69
CA GLY A 138 5.47 -0.83 -9.90
C GLY A 138 4.56 0.06 -10.74
N ALA A 139 3.29 -0.31 -10.99
CA ALA A 139 2.37 0.48 -11.82
C ALA A 139 2.17 1.92 -11.31
N ASN A 140 2.26 2.15 -10.00
CA ASN A 140 2.18 3.47 -9.38
C ASN A 140 3.46 4.30 -9.64
N VAL A 141 4.63 3.68 -9.50
CA VAL A 141 5.95 4.31 -9.72
C VAL A 141 6.16 4.65 -11.20
N ALA A 142 5.76 3.76 -12.10
CA ALA A 142 5.93 3.92 -13.54
C ALA A 142 4.99 4.98 -14.16
N GLY A 143 4.14 5.62 -13.36
CA GLY A 143 3.26 6.71 -13.79
C GLY A 143 1.87 6.26 -14.26
N GLY A 144 1.56 4.96 -14.19
CA GLY A 144 0.27 4.40 -14.60
C GLY A 144 -0.93 5.05 -13.89
N PHE A 145 -0.77 5.37 -12.61
CA PHE A 145 -1.81 6.01 -11.79
C PHE A 145 -1.94 7.52 -12.05
N ARG A 146 -0.87 8.17 -12.52
CA ARG A 146 -0.83 9.63 -12.73
C ARG A 146 -1.67 10.10 -13.92
N LYS A 147 -2.00 9.20 -14.85
CA LYS A 147 -2.83 9.52 -16.02
C LYS A 147 -4.34 9.45 -15.71
N LEU A 148 -4.73 9.08 -14.50
CA LEU A 148 -6.11 8.97 -14.09
C LEU A 148 -6.72 10.35 -13.84
N GLY A 149 -7.94 10.55 -14.37
CA GLY A 149 -8.69 11.79 -14.17
C GLY A 149 -9.06 12.00 -12.69
N TRP A 150 -9.25 13.27 -12.30
CA TRP A 150 -9.59 13.64 -10.91
C TRP A 150 -10.84 12.92 -10.38
N LYS A 151 -11.82 12.60 -11.23
CA LYS A 151 -13.03 11.85 -10.85
C LYS A 151 -12.71 10.45 -10.32
N VAL A 152 -11.75 9.76 -10.94
CA VAL A 152 -11.30 8.42 -10.50
C VAL A 152 -10.54 8.54 -9.19
N ARG A 153 -9.66 9.54 -9.06
CA ARG A 153 -8.92 9.83 -7.82
C ARG A 153 -9.88 10.11 -6.65
N LEU A 154 -10.94 10.90 -6.90
CA LEU A 154 -11.95 11.22 -5.91
C LEU A 154 -12.79 10.00 -5.51
N ALA A 155 -13.27 9.22 -6.49
CA ALA A 155 -14.02 8.00 -6.22
C ALA A 155 -13.20 6.95 -5.46
N CYS A 156 -11.89 6.86 -5.74
CA CYS A 156 -10.95 6.06 -4.97
C CYS A 156 -10.92 6.53 -3.51
N LEU A 157 -10.64 7.81 -3.26
CA LEU A 157 -10.60 8.41 -1.91
C LEU A 157 -11.89 8.16 -1.12
N ASP A 158 -13.03 8.33 -1.79
CA ASP A 158 -14.36 8.13 -1.22
C ASP A 158 -14.56 6.68 -0.75
N ALA A 159 -14.23 5.73 -1.62
CA ALA A 159 -14.45 4.31 -1.39
C ALA A 159 -13.47 3.69 -0.39
N THR A 160 -12.21 4.14 -0.36
CA THR A 160 -11.17 3.57 0.50
C THR A 160 -11.15 4.17 1.89
N MET A 161 -11.45 5.46 2.02
CA MET A 161 -11.07 6.24 3.21
C MET A 161 -12.18 7.11 3.78
N ILE A 162 -13.02 7.75 2.97
CA ILE A 162 -13.99 8.72 3.52
C ILE A 162 -15.27 8.03 3.95
N TYR A 163 -15.85 7.21 3.08
CA TYR A 163 -17.13 6.54 3.31
C TYR A 163 -17.01 5.04 3.59
N ALA A 164 -15.79 4.51 3.65
CA ALA A 164 -15.56 3.14 4.08
C ALA A 164 -16.01 2.96 5.53
N LYS A 165 -17.00 2.08 5.75
CA LYS A 165 -17.46 1.73 7.11
C LYS A 165 -16.35 1.07 7.91
N GLU A 166 -15.63 0.16 7.27
CA GLU A 166 -14.43 -0.50 7.77
C GLU A 166 -13.34 -0.32 6.73
N SER A 167 -12.25 0.31 7.14
CA SER A 167 -11.11 0.56 6.27
C SER A 167 -10.32 -0.73 6.07
N ASP A 168 -10.10 -1.13 4.80
CA ASP A 168 -9.23 -2.26 4.47
C ASP A 168 -7.78 -1.75 4.35
N PRO A 169 -6.87 -2.16 5.26
CA PRO A 169 -5.48 -1.68 5.27
C PRO A 169 -4.73 -1.99 3.99
N LEU A 170 -4.95 -3.16 3.38
CA LEU A 170 -4.30 -3.54 2.13
C LEU A 170 -4.71 -2.59 1.01
N ILE A 171 -6.01 -2.29 0.91
CA ILE A 171 -6.53 -1.37 -0.11
C ILE A 171 -5.98 0.03 0.09
N ILE A 172 -5.94 0.53 1.33
CA ILE A 172 -5.35 1.83 1.64
C ILE A 172 -3.89 1.86 1.23
N ASN A 173 -3.12 0.84 1.61
CA ASN A 173 -1.71 0.74 1.28
C ASN A 173 -1.45 0.61 -0.23
N CYS A 174 -2.40 0.06 -0.99
CA CYS A 174 -2.30 -0.02 -2.45
C CYS A 174 -2.65 1.30 -3.14
N LEU A 175 -3.63 2.04 -2.63
CA LEU A 175 -4.26 3.15 -3.35
C LEU A 175 -3.93 4.53 -2.78
N ILE A 176 -3.80 4.69 -1.47
CA ILE A 176 -3.57 6.00 -0.87
C ILE A 176 -2.09 6.36 -0.97
N GLY A 177 -1.80 7.43 -1.71
CA GLY A 177 -0.45 7.95 -1.85
C GLY A 177 -0.43 9.29 -2.60
N PRO A 178 0.76 9.87 -2.82
CA PRO A 178 0.92 11.23 -3.37
C PRO A 178 0.25 11.43 -4.73
N TRP A 179 0.04 10.35 -5.50
CA TRP A 179 -0.64 10.42 -6.79
C TRP A 179 -2.12 10.81 -6.68
N ILE A 180 -2.80 10.49 -5.57
CA ILE A 180 -4.21 10.85 -5.36
C ILE A 180 -4.38 12.36 -5.29
N TYR A 181 -3.48 13.05 -4.61
CA TYR A 181 -3.57 14.50 -4.37
C TYR A 181 -2.89 15.32 -5.47
N ARG A 182 -2.01 14.70 -6.26
CA ARG A 182 -1.26 15.39 -7.32
C ARG A 182 -2.17 16.01 -8.38
N GLY A 183 -1.96 17.29 -8.66
CA GLY A 183 -2.74 18.03 -9.65
C GLY A 183 -4.09 18.54 -9.12
N GLY A 184 -4.36 18.38 -7.83
CA GLY A 184 -5.53 18.92 -7.14
C GLY A 184 -6.85 18.26 -7.54
N PHE A 185 -7.91 18.70 -6.88
CA PHE A 185 -9.30 18.49 -7.28
C PHE A 185 -9.93 19.86 -7.58
N PRO A 186 -11.08 19.94 -8.28
CA PRO A 186 -11.81 21.19 -8.37
C PRO A 186 -12.22 21.65 -6.96
N GLU A 187 -12.12 22.96 -6.70
CA GLU A 187 -12.18 23.58 -5.37
C GLU A 187 -13.38 23.12 -4.52
N ASP A 188 -14.60 23.17 -5.08
CA ASP A 188 -15.82 22.74 -4.39
C ASP A 188 -15.75 21.28 -3.90
N PHE A 189 -15.16 20.40 -4.72
CA PHE A 189 -15.03 18.98 -4.37
C PHE A 189 -13.91 18.76 -3.36
N GLN A 190 -12.79 19.49 -3.50
CA GLN A 190 -11.69 19.42 -2.55
C GLN A 190 -12.15 19.87 -1.15
N HIS A 191 -12.77 21.04 -1.05
CA HIS A 191 -13.24 21.60 0.20
C HIS A 191 -14.26 20.67 0.87
N LYS A 192 -15.25 20.18 0.10
CA LYS A 192 -16.23 19.23 0.63
C LYS A 192 -15.58 17.97 1.20
N ARG A 193 -14.60 17.39 0.51
CA ARG A 193 -13.92 16.17 0.97
C ARG A 193 -12.98 16.40 2.14
N LEU A 194 -12.35 17.57 2.20
CA LEU A 194 -11.58 17.98 3.36
C LEU A 194 -12.46 18.03 4.61
N VAL A 195 -13.64 18.66 4.52
CA VAL A 195 -14.64 18.67 5.59
C VAL A 195 -15.10 17.25 5.95
N ASP A 196 -15.33 16.38 4.96
CA ASP A 196 -15.74 14.99 5.21
C ASP A 196 -14.65 14.19 5.97
N VAL A 197 -13.36 14.41 5.64
CA VAL A 197 -12.22 13.78 6.33
C VAL A 197 -12.09 14.28 7.77
N CYS A 198 -12.17 15.59 8.01
CA CYS A 198 -12.16 16.18 9.35
C CYS A 198 -13.34 15.63 10.19
N SER A 199 -14.54 15.59 9.61
CA SER A 199 -15.71 15.01 10.28
C SER A 199 -15.53 13.52 10.64
N ARG A 200 -14.79 12.74 9.84
CA ARG A 200 -14.44 11.36 10.19
C ARG A 200 -13.46 11.30 11.36
N LEU A 201 -12.43 12.15 11.35
CA LEU A 201 -11.47 12.26 12.45
C LEU A 201 -12.17 12.60 13.78
N ASP A 202 -13.11 13.55 13.76
CA ASP A 202 -13.82 14.02 14.95
C ASP A 202 -14.80 13.00 15.52
N ARG A 203 -15.45 12.22 14.65
CA ARG A 203 -16.36 11.13 15.07
C ARG A 203 -15.63 10.03 15.84
N GLY A 204 -14.33 9.86 15.60
CA GLY A 204 -13.53 8.80 16.20
C GLY A 204 -13.93 7.40 15.74
N GLY A 205 -13.39 6.38 16.42
CA GLY A 205 -13.65 4.96 16.10
C GLY A 205 -12.61 4.32 15.15
N ASP A 206 -11.80 5.13 14.48
CA ASP A 206 -10.66 4.66 13.70
C ASP A 206 -9.46 4.30 14.61
N THR A 207 -8.70 3.27 14.19
CA THR A 207 -7.40 2.93 14.79
C THR A 207 -6.41 4.09 14.69
N LEU A 208 -5.39 4.13 15.56
CA LEU A 208 -4.36 5.17 15.50
C LEU A 208 -3.68 5.27 14.14
N ASP A 209 -3.34 4.14 13.52
CA ASP A 209 -2.70 4.09 12.20
C ASP A 209 -3.60 4.74 11.13
N MET A 210 -4.87 4.36 11.10
CA MET A 210 -5.87 4.96 10.20
C MET A 210 -6.05 6.47 10.44
N ARG A 211 -6.05 6.92 11.70
CA ARG A 211 -6.12 8.36 12.03
C ARG A 211 -4.92 9.11 11.45
N GLU A 212 -3.73 8.53 11.46
CA GLU A 212 -2.56 9.17 10.86
C GLU A 212 -2.66 9.27 9.33
N ILE A 213 -3.21 8.26 8.66
CA ILE A 213 -3.51 8.34 7.22
C ILE A 213 -4.51 9.46 6.92
N LEU A 214 -5.56 9.59 7.74
CA LEU A 214 -6.54 10.67 7.60
C LEU A 214 -5.90 12.05 7.81
N ARG A 215 -5.00 12.20 8.79
CA ARG A 215 -4.24 13.45 9.00
C ARG A 215 -3.32 13.75 7.82
N GLU A 216 -2.64 12.76 7.25
CA GLU A 216 -1.83 12.93 6.03
C GLU A 216 -2.70 13.39 4.85
N ALA A 217 -3.92 12.86 4.73
CA ALA A 217 -4.88 13.31 3.73
C ALA A 217 -5.29 14.77 3.94
N VAL A 218 -5.57 15.21 5.17
CA VAL A 218 -5.83 16.61 5.51
C VAL A 218 -4.64 17.48 5.09
N ARG A 219 -3.42 17.15 5.54
CA ARG A 219 -2.20 17.89 5.17
C ARG A 219 -2.00 17.99 3.65
N SER A 220 -2.39 16.96 2.91
CA SER A 220 -2.25 16.91 1.45
C SER A 220 -3.32 17.70 0.70
N MET A 221 -4.51 17.89 1.29
CA MET A 221 -5.64 18.60 0.68
C MET A 221 -5.80 20.04 1.18
N ASP A 222 -5.31 20.36 2.37
CA ASP A 222 -5.40 21.68 2.99
C ASP A 222 -4.22 22.58 2.59
N SER A 223 -4.18 22.97 1.30
CA SER A 223 -3.12 23.83 0.77
C SER A 223 -3.07 25.22 1.42
N ASP A 224 -4.20 25.67 1.97
CA ASP A 224 -4.39 27.01 2.49
C ASP A 224 -4.27 27.08 4.02
N GLY A 225 -4.07 25.93 4.68
CA GLY A 225 -3.86 25.83 6.13
C GLY A 225 -5.08 26.23 6.95
N GLN A 226 -6.29 25.98 6.46
CA GLN A 226 -7.53 26.32 7.18
C GLN A 226 -7.89 25.30 8.27
N PHE A 227 -7.29 24.11 8.24
CA PHE A 227 -7.60 22.98 9.12
C PHE A 227 -6.36 22.52 9.91
N THR A 228 -5.48 23.45 10.28
CA THR A 228 -4.19 23.19 10.95
C THR A 228 -4.30 22.43 12.27
N GLU A 229 -5.42 22.53 12.97
CA GLU A 229 -5.73 21.77 14.18
C GLU A 229 -5.72 20.26 13.95
N HIS A 230 -6.01 19.80 12.73
CA HIS A 230 -5.98 18.39 12.35
C HIS A 230 -4.63 17.96 11.75
N HIS A 231 -3.67 18.87 11.58
CA HIS A 231 -2.36 18.53 11.01
C HIS A 231 -1.49 17.79 12.03
N PHE A 232 -1.68 18.03 13.32
CA PHE A 232 -0.82 17.50 14.37
C PHE A 232 -1.45 16.30 15.09
N PRO A 233 -0.63 15.32 15.53
CA PRO A 233 -1.11 14.24 16.39
C PRO A 233 -1.64 14.77 17.71
N ASP A 234 -2.66 14.11 18.26
CA ASP A 234 -3.12 14.38 19.62
C ASP A 234 -1.95 14.16 20.60
N ALA A 235 -1.89 14.91 21.70
CA ALA A 235 -0.81 14.81 22.69
C ALA A 235 -0.59 13.38 23.24
N GLU A 236 -1.62 12.54 23.25
CA GLU A 236 -1.55 11.11 23.62
C GLU A 236 -0.65 10.28 22.68
N TYR A 237 -0.53 10.66 21.41
CA TYR A 237 0.30 9.96 20.43
C TYR A 237 1.80 10.19 20.67
N CYS A 238 2.20 11.43 21.00
CA CYS A 238 3.61 11.77 21.31
C CYS A 238 4.17 11.00 22.52
N SER A 239 3.31 10.61 23.47
CA SER A 239 3.73 9.79 24.61
C SER A 239 4.11 8.35 24.21
N ARG A 240 3.56 7.80 23.12
CA ARG A 240 3.84 6.43 22.67
C ARG A 240 5.16 6.32 21.92
N GLU A 241 5.53 7.34 21.15
CA GLU A 241 6.85 7.41 20.49
C GLU A 241 8.01 7.44 21.50
N ARG A 242 7.83 8.08 22.67
CA ARG A 242 8.83 8.07 23.75
C ARG A 242 9.04 6.70 24.37
N VAL A 243 8.00 5.87 24.44
CA VAL A 243 8.08 4.52 25.05
C VAL A 243 8.76 3.51 24.12
N SER A 244 8.76 3.74 22.81
CA SER A 244 9.42 2.87 21.81
C SER A 244 10.86 3.29 21.45
N GLY A 245 11.35 4.42 21.95
CA GLY A 245 12.59 5.05 21.48
C GLY A 245 13.73 5.19 22.49
N GLU A 246 13.50 5.02 23.79
CA GLU A 246 14.55 5.28 24.80
C GLU A 246 14.94 3.97 25.51
N ARG A 247 16.00 3.33 25.02
CA ARG A 247 16.89 2.60 25.94
C ARG A 247 17.66 3.66 26.72
N PRO A 248 17.65 3.65 28.06
CA PRO A 248 18.48 4.55 28.84
C PRO A 248 19.95 4.28 28.48
N PHE A 249 20.69 5.32 28.14
CA PHE A 249 22.14 5.26 28.23
C PHE A 249 22.47 5.13 29.71
N GLU A 250 22.87 3.92 30.13
CA GLU A 250 23.56 3.73 31.40
C GLU A 250 25.00 4.25 31.23
N GLU A 251 25.37 5.22 32.06
CA GLU A 251 26.76 5.66 32.30
C GLU A 251 27.54 4.62 33.10
#